data_AF-A0A510K4N3-F1
#
_entry.id   AF-A0A510K4N3-F1
#
_cell.length_a   1.000
_cell.length_b   1.000
_cell.length_c   1.000
_cell.angle_alpha   90.00
_cell.angle_beta   90.00
_cell.angle_gamma   90.00
#
_symmetry.space_group_name_H-M   'P 1'
#
loop_
_entity.id
_entity.type
_entity.pdbx_description
1 polymer ?
#
loop_
_entity_poly.entity_id
_entity_poly.type
_entity_poly.pdbx_seq_one_letter_code
_entity_poly.pdbx_strand_id
1 'polypeptide(L)'
;MKNIKEIYNQKMRKMFTENMKSIFTKDMLKKYDENMLNVLKEVWIDILNVKYEEANKKIVNINKQEIYEIIWNMANVIESFTFYGFSQYMYKKTENVIWLNLSASLLSFTFCCVEGAYAVGIFHAREAVKIEKNLENLVTLLNFYGLPEYLTKDSKKSPASISGR
;
A
#
# COMPACT_ATOMS: atom_id res chain seq x y z
N MET A 1 -17.86 4.17 -26.43
CA MET A 1 -16.95 3.77 -25.33
C MET A 1 -15.43 3.88 -25.64
N LYS A 2 -14.96 3.95 -26.90
CA LYS A 2 -13.51 4.09 -27.22
C LYS A 2 -12.82 5.28 -26.53
N ASN A 3 -13.50 6.42 -26.40
CA ASN A 3 -12.91 7.69 -25.96
C ASN A 3 -12.42 7.69 -24.49
N ILE A 4 -13.17 7.07 -23.57
CA ILE A 4 -12.83 7.07 -22.13
C ILE A 4 -11.56 6.27 -21.85
N LYS A 5 -11.42 5.09 -22.48
CA LYS A 5 -10.25 4.22 -22.33
C LYS A 5 -8.99 4.88 -22.87
N GLU A 6 -9.11 5.61 -23.98
CA GLU A 6 -8.00 6.30 -24.63
C GLU A 6 -7.53 7.50 -23.80
N ILE A 7 -8.47 8.31 -23.27
CA ILE A 7 -8.19 9.40 -22.33
C ILE A 7 -7.52 8.88 -21.06
N TYR A 8 -8.03 7.79 -20.48
CA TYR A 8 -7.42 7.15 -19.31
C TYR A 8 -5.98 6.73 -19.61
N ASN A 9 -5.76 5.99 -20.70
CA ASN A 9 -4.42 5.55 -21.09
C ASN A 9 -3.46 6.71 -21.34
N GLN A 10 -3.93 7.81 -21.94
CA GLN A 10 -3.12 9.00 -22.19
C GLN A 10 -2.75 9.72 -20.88
N LYS A 11 -3.68 9.83 -19.94
CA LYS A 11 -3.43 10.34 -18.58
C LYS A 11 -2.41 9.47 -17.85
N MET A 12 -2.56 8.14 -17.93
CA MET A 12 -1.63 7.19 -17.33
C MET A 12 -0.22 7.33 -17.91
N ARG A 13 -0.08 7.40 -19.24
CA ARG A 13 1.23 7.61 -19.88
C ARG A 13 1.89 8.92 -19.47
N LYS A 14 1.12 10.01 -19.40
CA LYS A 14 1.64 11.32 -18.95
C LYS A 14 2.12 11.25 -17.50
N MET A 15 1.31 10.67 -16.61
CA MET A 15 1.67 10.46 -15.20
C MET A 15 2.95 9.63 -15.04
N PHE A 16 3.09 8.53 -15.79
CA PHE A 16 4.33 7.75 -15.77
C PHE A 16 5.52 8.53 -16.32
N THR A 17 5.37 9.28 -17.41
CA THR A 17 6.51 9.98 -18.03
C THR A 17 7.02 11.12 -17.13
N GLU A 18 6.12 11.84 -16.48
CA GLU A 18 6.44 12.99 -15.63
C GLU A 18 6.88 12.54 -14.22
N ASN A 19 6.25 11.52 -13.63
CA ASN A 19 6.51 11.10 -12.26
C ASN A 19 7.47 9.90 -12.12
N MET A 20 7.76 9.11 -13.16
CA MET A 20 8.65 7.92 -13.03
C MET A 20 9.99 8.22 -12.34
N LYS A 21 10.62 9.35 -12.66
CA LYS A 21 11.91 9.74 -12.07
C LYS A 21 11.78 10.24 -10.63
N SER A 22 10.59 10.65 -10.18
CA SER A 22 10.30 11.01 -8.79
C SER A 22 9.73 9.83 -7.98
N ILE A 23 9.12 8.84 -8.65
CA ILE A 23 8.60 7.60 -8.05
C ILE A 23 9.74 6.72 -7.52
N PHE A 24 10.82 6.60 -8.29
CA PHE A 24 12.00 5.90 -7.84
C PHE A 24 12.93 6.88 -7.15
N THR A 25 13.27 6.59 -5.88
CA THR A 25 14.35 7.30 -5.21
C THR A 25 15.64 7.13 -6.01
N LYS A 26 16.59 8.07 -5.87
CA LYS A 26 17.92 7.93 -6.47
C LYS A 26 18.54 6.57 -6.16
N ASP A 27 18.26 6.02 -4.99
CA ASP A 27 18.80 4.73 -4.55
C ASP A 27 18.10 3.55 -5.22
N MET A 28 16.79 3.62 -5.50
CA MET A 28 16.12 2.61 -6.33
C MET A 28 16.56 2.66 -7.80
N LEU A 29 16.75 3.86 -8.35
CA LEU A 29 17.27 4.02 -9.73
C LEU A 29 18.69 3.48 -9.89
N LYS A 30 19.51 3.51 -8.82
CA LYS A 30 20.84 2.88 -8.80
C LYS A 30 20.77 1.37 -8.66
N LYS A 31 19.70 0.85 -8.04
CA LYS A 31 19.52 -0.58 -7.76
C LYS A 31 18.99 -1.36 -8.96
N TYR A 32 18.13 -0.75 -9.77
CA TYR A 32 17.50 -1.41 -10.91
C TYR A 32 18.08 -0.94 -12.24
N ASP A 33 18.41 -1.89 -13.11
CA ASP A 33 18.75 -1.61 -14.50
C ASP A 33 17.52 -1.15 -15.30
N GLU A 34 17.75 -0.66 -16.52
CA GLU A 34 16.67 -0.17 -17.38
C GLU A 34 15.62 -1.26 -17.71
N ASN A 35 16.04 -2.52 -17.77
CA ASN A 35 15.15 -3.64 -18.05
C ASN A 35 14.17 -3.87 -16.90
N MET A 36 14.66 -3.93 -15.67
CA MET A 36 13.82 -4.08 -14.49
C MET A 36 12.90 -2.88 -14.31
N LEU A 37 13.38 -1.65 -14.57
CA LEU A 37 12.54 -0.46 -14.54
C LEU A 37 11.40 -0.54 -15.58
N ASN A 38 11.63 -1.14 -16.75
CA ASN A 38 10.58 -1.36 -17.74
C ASN A 38 9.58 -2.44 -17.31
N VAL A 39 10.03 -3.55 -16.72
CA VAL A 39 9.14 -4.57 -16.14
C VAL A 39 8.26 -3.96 -15.06
N LEU A 40 8.85 -3.14 -14.17
CA LEU A 40 8.09 -2.46 -13.14
C LEU A 40 7.04 -1.53 -13.75
N LYS A 41 7.35 -0.69 -14.74
CA LYS A 41 6.33 0.11 -15.45
C LYS A 41 5.13 -0.71 -15.91
N GLU A 42 5.36 -1.88 -16.48
CA GLU A 42 4.29 -2.76 -16.95
C GLU A 42 3.44 -3.31 -15.80
N VAL A 43 4.08 -3.74 -14.71
CA VAL A 43 3.39 -4.17 -13.48
C VAL A 43 2.43 -3.10 -13.01
N TRP A 44 2.83 -1.84 -13.06
CA TRP A 44 2.03 -0.72 -12.56
C TRP A 44 0.82 -0.47 -13.44
N ILE A 45 1.04 -0.48 -14.76
CA ILE A 45 -0.03 -0.40 -15.75
C ILE A 45 -1.04 -1.52 -15.51
N ASP A 46 -0.57 -2.74 -15.25
CA ASP A 46 -1.46 -3.87 -14.99
C ASP A 46 -2.23 -3.73 -13.69
N ILE A 47 -1.59 -3.30 -12.59
CA ILE A 47 -2.27 -3.04 -11.31
C ILE A 47 -3.36 -1.96 -11.48
N LEU A 48 -3.04 -0.86 -12.15
CA LEU A 48 -3.95 0.26 -12.36
C LEU A 48 -5.15 -0.10 -13.25
N ASN A 49 -4.94 -1.04 -14.18
CA ASN A 49 -6.00 -1.63 -14.99
C ASN A 49 -6.66 -2.85 -14.34
N VAL A 50 -6.37 -3.16 -13.08
CA VAL A 50 -6.95 -4.29 -12.32
C VAL A 50 -6.63 -5.65 -12.96
N LYS A 51 -5.54 -5.74 -13.72
CA LYS A 51 -5.01 -6.98 -14.31
C LYS A 51 -4.05 -7.67 -13.34
N TYR A 52 -4.53 -7.98 -12.14
CA TYR A 52 -3.69 -8.44 -11.04
C TYR A 52 -2.95 -9.75 -11.31
N GLU A 53 -3.54 -10.68 -12.06
CA GLU A 53 -2.86 -11.91 -12.47
C GLU A 53 -1.63 -11.61 -13.34
N GLU A 54 -1.74 -10.66 -14.28
CA GLU A 54 -0.65 -10.29 -15.18
C GLU A 54 0.46 -9.51 -14.46
N ALA A 55 0.08 -8.67 -13.49
CA ALA A 55 1.04 -8.01 -12.59
C ALA A 55 1.80 -9.05 -11.74
N ASN A 56 1.08 -10.02 -11.16
CA ASN A 56 1.67 -11.08 -10.34
C ASN A 56 2.70 -11.92 -11.12
N LYS A 57 2.40 -12.32 -12.36
CA LYS A 57 3.32 -13.09 -13.20
C LYS A 57 4.67 -12.39 -13.42
N LYS A 58 4.67 -11.06 -13.50
CA LYS A 58 5.88 -10.25 -13.75
C LYS A 58 6.75 -10.05 -12.50
N ILE A 59 6.16 -10.14 -11.31
CA ILE A 59 6.88 -9.91 -10.04
C ILE A 59 7.22 -11.19 -9.28
N VAL A 60 6.79 -12.36 -9.75
CA VAL A 60 6.93 -13.64 -9.03
C VAL A 60 8.37 -13.99 -8.62
N ASN A 61 9.36 -13.52 -9.39
CA ASN A 61 10.79 -13.78 -9.15
C ASN A 61 11.48 -12.68 -8.31
N ILE A 62 10.77 -11.60 -7.98
CA ILE A 62 11.30 -10.52 -7.14
C ILE A 62 11.07 -10.89 -5.67
N ASN A 63 12.00 -10.53 -4.79
CA ASN A 63 11.84 -10.75 -3.35
C ASN A 63 10.56 -10.05 -2.84
N LYS A 64 9.75 -10.72 -2.02
CA LYS A 64 8.50 -10.17 -1.50
C LYS A 64 8.68 -8.87 -0.72
N GLN A 65 9.74 -8.76 0.09
CA GLN A 65 10.04 -7.53 0.84
C GLN A 65 10.37 -6.37 -0.09
N GLU A 66 11.10 -6.66 -1.16
CA GLU A 66 11.43 -5.69 -2.18
C GLU A 66 10.19 -5.26 -2.97
N ILE A 67 9.31 -6.21 -3.35
CA ILE A 67 8.01 -5.90 -3.96
C ILE A 67 7.14 -5.03 -3.04
N TYR A 68 7.12 -5.32 -1.74
CA TYR A 68 6.38 -4.52 -0.76
C TYR A 68 6.81 -3.06 -0.83
N GLU A 69 8.12 -2.79 -0.76
CA GLU A 69 8.66 -1.42 -0.78
C GLU A 69 8.38 -0.75 -2.12
N ILE A 70 8.61 -1.47 -3.22
CA ILE A 70 8.36 -0.99 -4.57
C ILE A 70 6.88 -0.55 -4.70
N ILE A 71 5.93 -1.43 -4.36
CA ILE A 71 4.49 -1.15 -4.50
C ILE A 71 4.03 -0.03 -3.59
N TRP A 72 4.49 -0.01 -2.34
CA TRP A 72 4.09 1.04 -1.41
C TRP A 72 4.56 2.43 -1.89
N ASN A 73 5.80 2.54 -2.37
CA ASN A 73 6.33 3.80 -2.89
C ASN A 73 5.57 4.29 -4.13
N MET A 74 5.16 3.39 -5.03
CA MET A 74 4.31 3.79 -6.15
C MET A 74 2.96 4.30 -5.70
N ALA A 75 2.34 3.60 -4.75
CA ALA A 75 1.02 3.96 -4.27
C ALA A 75 1.05 5.36 -3.63
N ASN A 76 2.13 5.72 -2.93
CA ASN A 76 2.34 7.06 -2.39
C ASN A 76 2.41 8.17 -3.45
N VAL A 77 2.78 7.85 -4.70
CA VAL A 77 2.85 8.85 -5.78
C VAL A 77 1.57 8.87 -6.62
N ILE A 78 1.00 7.70 -6.88
CA ILE A 78 -0.15 7.56 -7.78
C ILE A 78 -1.46 7.72 -7.04
N GLU A 79 -1.48 7.41 -5.74
CA GLU A 79 -2.64 7.51 -4.85
C GLU A 79 -3.87 6.76 -5.41
N SER A 80 -3.64 5.64 -6.11
CA SER A 80 -4.72 4.81 -6.65
C SER A 80 -5.06 3.65 -5.73
N PHE A 81 -6.33 3.55 -5.35
CA PHE A 81 -6.83 2.44 -4.52
C PHE A 81 -6.68 1.05 -5.18
N THR A 82 -6.39 1.00 -6.48
CA THR A 82 -6.07 -0.25 -7.19
C THR A 82 -4.86 -0.98 -6.61
N PHE A 83 -3.92 -0.28 -5.97
CA PHE A 83 -2.79 -0.87 -5.26
C PHE A 83 -3.24 -1.60 -3.99
N TYR A 84 -4.20 -1.04 -3.24
CA TYR A 84 -4.82 -1.75 -2.13
C TYR A 84 -5.54 -3.01 -2.63
N GLY A 85 -6.33 -2.90 -3.70
CA GLY A 85 -6.99 -4.07 -4.31
C GLY A 85 -5.99 -5.15 -4.75
N PHE A 86 -4.83 -4.77 -5.27
CA PHE A 86 -3.77 -5.71 -5.62
C PHE A 86 -3.21 -6.44 -4.39
N SER A 87 -2.94 -5.71 -3.29
CA SER A 87 -2.45 -6.34 -2.05
C SER A 87 -3.44 -7.38 -1.49
N GLN A 88 -4.74 -7.10 -1.54
CA GLN A 88 -5.79 -8.04 -1.12
C GLN A 88 -5.86 -9.27 -2.03
N TYR A 89 -5.78 -9.07 -3.35
CA TYR A 89 -5.69 -10.18 -4.31
C TYR A 89 -4.48 -11.07 -4.03
N MET A 90 -3.32 -10.47 -3.78
CA MET A 90 -2.08 -11.19 -3.50
C MET A 90 -2.15 -11.97 -2.18
N TYR A 91 -2.75 -11.40 -1.14
CA TYR A 91 -3.01 -12.11 0.10
C TYR A 91 -3.89 -13.34 -0.14
N LYS A 92 -5.04 -13.17 -0.81
CA LYS A 92 -5.94 -14.29 -1.15
C LYS A 92 -5.25 -15.40 -1.94
N LYS A 93 -4.28 -15.05 -2.80
CA LYS A 93 -3.58 -16.01 -3.66
C LYS A 93 -2.43 -16.73 -2.98
N THR A 94 -1.75 -16.07 -2.04
CA THR A 94 -0.48 -16.58 -1.47
C THR A 94 -0.55 -16.88 0.02
N GLU A 95 -1.61 -16.43 0.70
CA GLU A 95 -1.81 -16.49 2.15
C GLU A 95 -0.62 -15.93 2.94
N ASN A 96 0.20 -15.08 2.31
CA ASN A 96 1.40 -14.53 2.93
C ASN A 96 1.08 -13.20 3.62
N VAL A 97 1.38 -13.13 4.92
CA VAL A 97 1.06 -11.98 5.79
C VAL A 97 1.70 -10.67 5.36
N ILE A 98 2.77 -10.69 4.56
CA ILE A 98 3.39 -9.47 4.03
C ILE A 98 2.40 -8.61 3.25
N TRP A 99 1.41 -9.25 2.61
CA TRP A 99 0.38 -8.55 1.84
C TRP A 99 -0.65 -7.87 2.74
N LEU A 100 -0.95 -8.44 3.91
CA LEU A 100 -1.75 -7.77 4.94
C LEU A 100 -1.01 -6.56 5.53
N ASN A 101 0.30 -6.70 5.77
CA ASN A 101 1.13 -5.57 6.18
C ASN A 101 1.14 -4.47 5.12
N LEU A 102 1.24 -4.83 3.82
CA LEU A 102 1.16 -3.86 2.73
C LEU A 102 -0.18 -3.15 2.71
N SER A 103 -1.28 -3.89 2.86
CA SER A 103 -2.62 -3.31 2.98
C SER A 103 -2.73 -2.33 4.15
N ALA A 104 -2.21 -2.70 5.33
CA ALA A 104 -2.19 -1.82 6.50
C ALA A 104 -1.41 -0.53 6.23
N SER A 105 -0.20 -0.64 5.68
CA SER A 105 0.63 0.53 5.37
C SER A 105 0.02 1.44 4.29
N LEU A 106 -0.56 0.87 3.24
CA LEU A 106 -1.26 1.63 2.21
C LEU A 106 -2.43 2.43 2.82
N LEU A 107 -3.24 1.80 3.66
CA LEU A 107 -4.41 2.44 4.24
C LEU A 107 -4.08 3.48 5.31
N SER A 108 -2.97 3.30 6.04
CA SER A 108 -2.56 4.21 7.12
C SER A 108 -1.74 5.39 6.66
N PHE A 109 -0.97 5.24 5.58
CA PHE A 109 -0.05 6.27 5.12
C PHE A 109 -0.48 6.84 3.78
N THR A 110 -0.68 5.99 2.77
CA THR A 110 -1.02 6.43 1.41
C THR A 110 -2.45 6.97 1.32
N PHE A 111 -3.40 6.27 1.94
CA PHE A 111 -4.83 6.58 1.87
C PHE A 111 -5.37 7.14 3.18
N CYS A 112 -4.52 7.77 3.98
CA CYS A 112 -4.86 8.26 5.33
C CYS A 112 -6.02 9.28 5.35
N CYS A 113 -6.22 10.01 4.25
CA CYS A 113 -7.30 10.98 4.08
C CYS A 113 -8.63 10.35 3.62
N VAL A 114 -8.67 9.06 3.30
CA VAL A 114 -9.89 8.36 2.90
C VAL A 114 -10.63 7.91 4.16
N GLU A 115 -11.89 8.35 4.29
CA GLU A 115 -12.73 7.97 5.42
C GLU A 115 -12.80 6.44 5.57
N GLY A 116 -12.58 5.94 6.79
CA GLY A 116 -12.56 4.52 7.10
C GLY A 116 -11.28 3.77 6.72
N ALA A 117 -10.37 4.33 5.92
CA ALA A 117 -9.14 3.64 5.52
C ALA A 117 -8.31 3.21 6.73
N TYR A 118 -8.09 4.11 7.68
CA TYR A 118 -7.34 3.82 8.89
C TYR A 118 -7.95 2.67 9.72
N ALA A 119 -9.28 2.63 9.84
CA ALA A 119 -10.00 1.55 10.55
C ALA A 119 -9.86 0.19 9.85
N VAL A 120 -9.83 0.18 8.52
CA VAL A 120 -9.54 -1.04 7.75
C VAL A 120 -8.04 -1.41 7.84
N GLY A 121 -7.15 -0.43 7.92
CA GLY A 121 -5.72 -0.64 8.10
C GLY A 121 -5.41 -1.39 9.41
N ILE A 122 -6.00 -0.96 10.53
CA ILE A 122 -5.80 -1.63 11.83
C ILE A 122 -6.41 -3.03 11.83
N PHE A 123 -7.50 -3.26 11.09
CA PHE A 123 -8.05 -4.60 10.90
C PHE A 123 -7.02 -5.54 10.27
N HIS A 124 -6.42 -5.14 9.14
CA HIS A 124 -5.39 -5.96 8.47
C HIS A 124 -4.16 -6.20 9.34
N ALA A 125 -3.69 -5.19 10.08
CA ALA A 125 -2.56 -5.35 11.00
C ALA A 125 -2.86 -6.35 12.13
N ARG A 126 -4.10 -6.33 12.68
CA ARG A 126 -4.54 -7.30 13.68
C ARG A 126 -4.63 -8.71 13.11
N GLU A 127 -5.15 -8.87 11.90
CA GLU A 127 -5.20 -10.18 11.22
C GLU A 127 -3.78 -10.73 10.98
N ALA A 128 -2.84 -9.89 10.54
CA ALA A 128 -1.45 -10.30 10.35
C ALA A 128 -0.81 -10.83 11.65
N VAL A 129 -1.00 -10.14 12.78
CA VAL A 129 -0.50 -10.58 14.10
C VAL A 129 -1.18 -11.87 14.59
N LYS A 130 -2.47 -12.07 14.30
CA LYS A 130 -3.19 -13.30 14.65
C LYS A 130 -2.64 -14.51 13.88
N ILE A 131 -2.32 -14.32 12.60
CA ILE A 131 -1.79 -15.39 11.74
C ILE A 131 -0.33 -15.68 12.12
N GLU A 132 0.49 -14.64 12.21
CA GLU A 132 1.91 -14.77 12.51
C GLU A 132 2.35 -13.67 13.49
N LYS A 133 2.64 -14.07 14.73
CA LYS A 133 3.10 -13.13 15.77
C LYS A 133 4.63 -13.01 15.73
N ASN A 134 5.14 -12.12 14.88
CA ASN A 134 6.55 -11.79 14.75
C ASN A 134 6.82 -10.29 14.97
N LEU A 135 8.10 -9.89 14.98
CA LEU A 135 8.50 -8.51 15.23
C LEU A 135 7.94 -7.56 14.16
N GLU A 136 8.02 -7.93 12.89
CA GLU A 136 7.59 -7.11 11.75
C GLU A 136 6.08 -6.81 11.80
N ASN A 137 5.25 -7.81 12.10
CA ASN A 137 3.80 -7.66 12.20
C ASN A 137 3.42 -6.83 13.43
N LEU A 138 4.12 -7.00 14.54
CA LEU A 138 3.94 -6.18 15.74
C LEU A 138 4.33 -4.72 15.50
N VAL A 139 5.44 -4.46 14.78
CA VAL A 139 5.83 -3.11 14.38
C VAL A 139 4.78 -2.48 13.48
N THR A 140 4.21 -3.25 12.54
CA THR A 140 3.11 -2.76 11.68
C THR A 140 1.88 -2.41 12.50
N LEU A 141 1.51 -3.22 13.50
CA LEU A 141 0.41 -2.93 14.42
C LEU A 141 0.71 -1.70 15.31
N LEU A 142 1.97 -1.50 15.70
CA LEU A 142 2.39 -0.32 16.48
C LEU A 142 2.17 1.00 15.75
N ASN A 143 2.13 1.01 14.41
CA ASN A 143 1.76 2.20 13.64
C ASN A 143 0.33 2.70 13.96
N PHE A 144 -0.48 1.88 14.62
CA PHE A 144 -1.82 2.18 15.08
C PHE A 144 -1.91 2.38 16.60
N TYR A 145 -0.79 2.27 17.32
CA TYR A 145 -0.78 2.44 18.77
C TYR A 145 -0.86 3.92 19.11
N GLY A 146 -1.84 4.31 19.94
CA GLY A 146 -2.10 5.70 20.30
C GLY A 146 -3.19 6.40 19.49
N LEU A 147 -3.69 5.84 18.37
CA LEU A 147 -4.87 6.33 17.63
C LEU A 147 -5.59 5.20 16.85
N PRO A 148 -6.93 4.99 16.88
CA PRO A 148 -8.01 5.74 17.48
C PRO A 148 -8.86 4.85 18.43
N GLU A 149 -8.21 4.14 19.34
CA GLU A 149 -8.92 3.50 20.48
C GLU A 149 -9.62 4.56 21.36
N TYR A 150 -9.30 5.84 21.15
CA TYR A 150 -10.02 6.99 21.70
C TYR A 150 -11.13 7.56 20.77
N LEU A 151 -11.13 7.34 19.45
CA LEU A 151 -12.24 7.78 18.56
C LEU A 151 -13.35 6.72 18.43
N THR A 152 -13.05 5.46 18.76
CA THR A 152 -14.06 4.37 18.82
C THR A 152 -14.67 4.23 20.21
N LYS A 153 -14.16 4.98 21.20
CA LYS A 153 -14.74 5.12 22.55
C LYS A 153 -15.70 6.30 22.61
N ASP A 154 -16.82 6.23 21.92
CA ASP A 154 -17.97 7.06 22.30
C ASP A 154 -18.67 6.41 23.50
N SER A 155 -18.13 6.60 24.71
CA SER A 155 -18.90 6.58 25.96
C SER A 155 -18.02 6.86 27.19
N LYS A 156 -18.15 8.10 27.71
CA LYS A 156 -17.85 8.51 29.09
C LYS A 156 -16.40 8.33 29.56
N LYS A 157 -15.59 9.37 29.36
CA LYS A 157 -14.75 9.97 30.43
C LYS A 157 -14.20 11.33 29.98
N SER A 158 -14.92 12.38 30.34
CA SER A 158 -14.32 13.60 30.86
C SER A 158 -14.81 13.74 32.30
N PRO A 159 -14.11 14.36 33.26
CA PRO A 159 -12.78 14.97 33.24
C PRO A 159 -11.83 14.39 34.32
N ALA A 160 -10.52 14.60 34.17
CA ALA A 160 -9.66 14.80 35.34
C ALA A 160 -8.48 15.68 34.93
N SER A 161 -8.56 16.94 35.36
CA SER A 161 -7.45 17.85 35.57
C SER A 161 -6.18 17.11 36.00
N ILE A 162 -5.11 17.23 35.23
CA ILE A 162 -3.76 17.05 35.78
C ILE A 162 -3.26 18.44 36.11
N SER A 163 -3.71 18.95 37.26
CA SER A 163 -2.95 19.88 38.07
C SER A 163 -1.95 19.07 38.90
N GLY A 164 -0.66 19.39 38.77
CA GLY A 164 0.36 19.07 39.77
C GLY A 164 1.10 17.74 39.58
N ARG A 165 2.32 17.82 39.06
CA ARG A 165 3.56 17.80 39.87
C ARG A 165 4.71 18.37 39.05
#